data_AF-A0A1M6X9M5-F1
#
_entry.id   AF-A0A1M6X9M5-F1
#
_cell.length_a   1.000
_cell.length_b   1.000
_cell.length_c   1.000
_cell.angle_alpha   90.00
_cell.angle_beta   90.00
_cell.angle_gamma   90.00
#
_symmetry.space_group_name_H-M   'P 1'
#
loop_
_entity.id
_entity.type
_entity.pdbx_description
1 polymer ?
#
loop_
_entity_poly.entity_id
_entity_poly.type
_entity_poly.pdbx_seq_one_letter_code
_entity_poly.pdbx_strand_id
1 'polypeptide(L)' 'ALLRMNRSIQSEGTFGVMKYDRWYKRVVRKGMEQVRLEIFLVSIGHNLYKYHNKINRVKLAA' A
#
# COMPACT_ATOMS: atom_id res chain seq x y z
N ALA A 1 21.00 1.10 11.34
CA ALA A 1 20.29 -0.19 11.29
C ALA A 1 18.78 -0.05 11.55
N LEU A 2 18.35 0.64 12.62
CA LEU A 2 16.93 0.82 12.99
C LEU A 2 15.99 1.30 11.86
N LEU A 3 16.40 2.30 11.08
CA LEU A 3 15.59 2.83 9.97
C LEU A 3 15.34 1.81 8.85
N ARG A 4 16.25 0.85 8.63
CA ARG A 4 16.07 -0.21 7.63
C ARG A 4 15.05 -1.25 8.09
N MET A 5 15.07 -1.60 9.38
CA MET A 5 14.11 -2.52 9.98
C MET A 5 12.70 -1.92 10.02
N ASN A 6 12.58 -0.63 10.34
CA ASN A 6 11.30 0.07 10.28
C ASN A 6 10.73 0.10 8.85
N ARG A 7 11.58 0.17 7.82
CA ARG A 7 11.15 0.15 6.42
C ARG A 7 10.64 -1.22 5.99
N SER A 8 11.31 -2.31 6.39
CA SER A 8 10.82 -3.67 6.09
C SER A 8 9.49 -3.96 6.80
N ILE A 9 9.37 -3.58 8.08
CA ILE A 9 8.12 -3.73 8.85
C ILE A 9 6.97 -2.95 8.20
N GLN A 10 7.21 -1.71 7.77
CA GLN A 10 6.19 -0.91 7.08
C GLN A 10 5.77 -1.52 5.74
N SER A 11 6.72 -2.08 4.98
CA SER A 11 6.39 -2.75 3.72
C SER A 11 5.53 -4.00 3.96
N GLU A 12 5.85 -4.81 4.97
CA GLU A 12 5.10 -6.00 5.33
C GLU A 12 3.68 -5.65 5.79
N GLY A 13 3.54 -4.66 6.67
CA GLY A 13 2.22 -4.18 7.12
C GLY A 13 1.37 -3.63 5.96
N THR A 14 2.00 -2.94 5.00
CA THR A 14 1.30 -2.44 3.80
C THR A 14 0.79 -3.60 2.93
N PHE A 15 1.60 -4.64 2.74
CA PHE A 15 1.15 -5.85 2.03
C PHE A 15 0.05 -6.61 2.76
N GLY A 16 0.07 -6.66 4.10
CA GLY A 16 -1.01 -7.24 4.90
C GLY A 16 -2.35 -6.55 4.66
N VAL A 17 -2.38 -5.21 4.77
CA VAL A 17 -3.57 -4.39 4.51
C VAL A 17 -4.06 -4.56 3.06
N MET A 18 -3.14 -4.58 2.10
CA MET A 18 -3.49 -4.73 0.69
C MET A 18 -4.17 -6.08 0.41
N LYS A 19 -3.68 -7.17 1.01
CA LYS A 19 -4.23 -8.52 0.83
C LYS A 19 -5.58 -8.70 1.53
N TYR A 20 -5.71 -8.20 2.76
CA TYR A 20 -6.90 -8.43 3.59
C TYR A 20 -7.99 -7.37 3.34
N ASP A 21 -7.70 -6.09 3.54
CA ASP A 21 -8.71 -5.01 3.46
C ASP A 21 -9.11 -4.68 2.03
N ARG A 22 -8.20 -4.86 1.06
CA ARG A 22 -8.46 -4.57 -0.36
C ARG A 22 -8.70 -5.80 -1.22
N TRP A 23 -8.79 -6.98 -0.60
CA TRP A 23 -9.05 -8.25 -1.27
C TRP A 23 -8.08 -8.57 -2.43
N TYR A 24 -6.87 -8.01 -2.40
CA TYR A 24 -5.85 -8.23 -3.40
C TYR A 24 -5.16 -9.58 -3.16
N LYS A 25 -5.86 -10.67 -3.53
CA LYS A 25 -5.45 -12.05 -3.24
C LYS A 25 -4.34 -12.56 -4.16
N ARG A 26 -4.37 -12.19 -5.44
CA ARG A 26 -3.40 -12.60 -6.46
C ARG A 26 -3.28 -11.55 -7.55
N VAL A 27 -2.10 -11.50 -8.17
CA VAL A 27 -1.90 -10.72 -9.40
C VAL A 27 -2.71 -11.35 -10.53
N VAL A 28 -3.42 -10.53 -11.30
CA VAL A 28 -4.30 -11.01 -12.38
C VAL A 28 -3.59 -11.00 -13.73
N ARG A 29 -2.71 -10.03 -13.96
CA ARG A 29 -1.99 -9.89 -15.23
C ARG A 29 -0.87 -10.91 -15.41
N LYS A 30 -0.59 -11.24 -16.67
CA LYS A 30 0.50 -12.14 -17.10
C LYS A 30 1.65 -11.33 -17.69
N GLY A 31 2.89 -11.81 -17.48
CA GLY A 31 4.11 -11.17 -17.96
C GLY A 31 4.68 -10.16 -16.96
N MET A 32 6.01 -10.14 -16.83
CA MET A 32 6.73 -9.38 -15.80
C MET A 32 6.40 -7.88 -15.82
N GLU A 33 6.33 -7.26 -17.00
CA GLU A 33 6.02 -5.83 -17.14
C GLU A 33 4.59 -5.51 -16.66
N GLN A 34 3.63 -6.35 -17.01
CA GLN A 34 2.23 -6.15 -16.64
C GLN A 34 2.00 -6.41 -15.14
N VAL A 35 2.70 -7.39 -14.57
CA VAL A 35 2.73 -7.66 -13.13
C VAL A 35 3.30 -6.46 -12.37
N ARG A 36 4.42 -5.89 -12.84
CA ARG A 36 5.02 -4.68 -12.24
C ARG A 36 4.03 -3.52 -12.28
N LEU A 37 3.39 -3.28 -13.42
CA LEU A 37 2.40 -2.22 -13.58
C LEU A 37 1.23 -2.39 -12.60
N GLU A 38 0.71 -3.62 -12.42
CA GLU A 38 -0.37 -3.90 -11.48
C GLU A 38 0.04 -3.57 -10.04
N ILE A 39 1.20 -4.06 -9.61
CA ILE A 39 1.72 -3.79 -8.26
C ILE A 39 1.93 -2.29 -8.04
N PHE A 40 2.46 -1.56 -9.04
CA PHE A 40 2.62 -0.11 -8.94
C PHE A 40 1.30 0.62 -8.80
N LEU A 41 0.31 0.30 -9.63
CA LEU A 41 -1.02 0.93 -9.59
C LEU A 41 -1.70 0.72 -8.23
N VAL A 42 -1.68 -0.51 -7.72
CA VAL A 42 -2.27 -0.82 -6.40
C VAL A 42 -1.53 -0.08 -5.29
N SER A 43 -0.20 0.00 -5.36
CA SER A 43 0.63 0.72 -4.39
C SER A 43 0.34 2.22 -4.38
N ILE A 44 0.20 2.85 -5.54
CA ILE A 44 -0.16 4.27 -5.67
C ILE A 44 -1.55 4.51 -5.08
N GLY A 45 -2.54 3.69 -5.44
CA GLY A 45 -3.90 3.79 -4.89
C GLY A 45 -3.96 3.58 -3.38
N HIS A 46 -3.07 2.75 -2.81
CA HIS A 46 -2.94 2.61 -1.36
C HIS A 46 -2.38 3.89 -0.71
N ASN A 47 -1.34 4.46 -1.29
CA ASN A 47 -0.69 5.66 -0.76
C ASN A 47 -1.64 6.88 -0.79
N LEU A 48 -2.35 7.10 -1.90
CA LEU A 48 -3.33 8.18 -2.03
C LEU A 48 -4.44 8.09 -0.98
N TYR A 49 -4.99 6.89 -0.77
CA TYR A 49 -6.01 6.66 0.25
C TYR A 49 -5.50 6.96 1.66
N LYS A 50 -4.29 6.50 1.98
CA LYS A 50 -3.65 6.75 3.29
C LYS A 50 -3.42 8.25 3.51
N TYR A 51 -2.99 8.97 2.47
CA TYR A 51 -2.79 10.42 2.52
C TYR A 51 -4.10 11.16 2.75
N HIS A 52 -5.15 10.82 2.00
CA HIS A 52 -6.47 11.42 2.16
C HIS A 52 -7.04 11.21 3.58
N ASN A 53 -6.96 9.98 4.10
CA ASN A 53 -7.42 9.68 5.46
C ASN A 53 -6.60 10.43 6.53
N LYS A 54 -5.29 10.59 6.32
CA LYS A 54 -4.45 11.39 7.21
C LYS A 54 -4.92 12.84 7.26
N ILE A 55 -5.22 13.46 6.11
CA ILE A 55 -5.75 14.82 6.04
C ILE A 55 -7.08 14.91 6.79
N ASN A 56 -8.02 14.00 6.55
CA ASN A 56 -9.34 14.03 7.17
C ASN A 56 -9.26 13.89 8.70
N ARG A 57 -8.38 13.02 9.21
CA ARG A 57 -8.15 12.87 10.65
C ARG A 57 -7.58 14.13 11.29
N VAL A 58 -6.67 14.82 10.60
CA VAL A 58 -6.12 16.10 11.08
C VAL A 58 -7.20 17.18 11.10
N LYS A 59 -8.05 17.25 10.07
CA LYS A 59 -9.18 18.18 10.03
C LYS A 59 -10.22 17.92 11.12
N LEU A 60 -10.49 16.64 11.44
CA LEU A 60 -11.43 16.24 12.49
C LEU A 60 -10.90 16.49 13.92
N ALA A 61 -9.58 16.54 14.08
CA ALA A 61 -8.94 16.76 15.37
C ALA A 61 -8.68 18.26 15.68
N ALA A 62 -8.85 19.13 14.69
CA ALA A 62 -8.75 20.58 14.79
C ALA A 62 -10.13 21.18 15.10
#